data_AF-A0A2D8CCZ8-F1
#
_entry.id   AF-A0A2D8CCZ8-F1
#
_cell.length_a   1.000
_cell.length_b   1.000
_cell.length_c   1.000
_cell.angle_alpha   90.00
_cell.angle_beta   90.00
_cell.angle_gamma   90.00
#
_symmetry.space_group_name_H-M   'P 1'
#
loop_
_entity.id
_entity.type
_entity.pdbx_description
1 polymer ?
#
loop_
_entity_poly.entity_id
_entity_poly.type
_entity_poly.pdbx_seq_one_letter_code
_entity_poly.pdbx_strand_id
1 'polypeptide(L)'
;MKRLFLLVFILSISTACQDSSDNNPTENISVAESEATPELLPLVEGKTIKNIIFLIGDGTGIAQLTSGQYATVGSDGLLHVQTMPVTGIVKTHSSDNLITDSASGATAYSCGLKTYNGAIGVNPDKTPCKTILELAEEKGLSTGLVSTSSITHATPASFAAHVESRSMEDEIAAQFLNSGVEVLLGGGVEYFSSEDRSDSRDLISEFSDKGYQVLLNADDLNNSTSDKLLGLFASDGLERAEGEPSTAAMTSKALEILNKNEKGFFLMVEGSQIDWGGHGNSADYVINEVQDFDAAVKAALDFAQEDGETLVVVTADHETGGMTLQRQTADGDSLEIYWTTGYHTGTPVPLMAYGPNATEFMGWRDNTYVGKKLAELLQVGNLPILLEN
;
A
#
# COMPACT_ATOMS: atom_id res chain seq x y z
N MET A 1 -25.09 74.96 30.19
CA MET A 1 -24.27 73.81 30.66
C MET A 1 -25.19 72.62 30.92
N LYS A 2 -25.09 71.59 30.08
CA LYS A 2 -25.37 70.17 30.39
C LYS A 2 -25.08 69.38 29.11
N ARG A 3 -23.86 68.83 29.04
CA ARG A 3 -23.44 67.87 28.01
C ARG A 3 -24.07 66.52 28.37
N LEU A 4 -24.85 65.94 27.47
CA LEU A 4 -25.43 64.61 27.64
C LEU A 4 -24.41 63.59 27.13
N PHE A 5 -23.99 62.70 28.03
CA PHE A 5 -23.01 61.65 27.79
C PHE A 5 -23.53 60.62 26.79
N LEU A 6 -22.72 60.32 25.77
CA LEU A 6 -22.90 59.22 24.85
C LEU A 6 -22.51 57.92 25.57
N LEU A 7 -23.48 57.07 25.90
CA LEU A 7 -23.22 55.71 26.39
C LEU A 7 -22.73 54.86 25.21
N VAL A 8 -21.45 54.50 25.21
CA VAL A 8 -20.90 53.48 24.31
C VAL A 8 -21.20 52.12 24.93
N PHE A 9 -22.09 51.36 24.30
CA PHE A 9 -22.31 49.94 24.61
C PHE A 9 -21.09 49.16 24.11
N ILE A 10 -20.23 48.71 25.02
CA ILE A 10 -19.16 47.76 24.70
C ILE A 10 -19.84 46.39 24.59
N LEU A 11 -20.08 45.97 23.35
CA LEU A 11 -20.54 44.61 23.04
C LEU A 11 -19.35 43.68 23.28
N SER A 12 -19.31 43.04 24.45
CA SER A 12 -18.39 41.95 24.73
C SER A 12 -18.84 40.74 23.91
N ILE A 13 -18.18 40.53 22.77
CA ILE A 13 -18.28 39.28 22.03
C ILE A 13 -17.55 38.25 22.90
N SER A 14 -18.30 37.58 23.76
CA SER A 14 -17.85 36.33 24.37
C SER A 14 -17.78 35.32 23.23
N THR A 15 -16.57 34.90 22.91
CA THR A 15 -16.31 33.73 22.06
C THR A 15 -16.95 32.52 22.70
N ALA A 16 -18.13 32.16 22.21
CA ALA A 16 -18.66 30.81 22.37
C ALA A 16 -17.87 29.89 21.42
N CYS A 17 -16.67 29.48 21.82
CA CYS A 17 -16.19 28.17 21.38
C CYS A 17 -17.01 27.17 22.17
N GLN A 18 -17.91 26.51 21.46
CA GLN A 18 -18.77 25.47 21.96
C GLN A 18 -17.87 24.34 22.48
N ASP A 19 -17.84 24.13 23.80
CA ASP A 19 -17.42 22.85 24.37
C ASP A 19 -18.44 21.81 23.88
N SER A 20 -18.16 21.15 22.76
CA SER A 20 -18.73 19.84 22.50
C SER A 20 -17.79 18.81 23.10
N SER A 21 -18.23 18.25 24.23
CA SER A 21 -17.75 16.95 24.68
C SER A 21 -18.20 15.89 23.67
N ASP A 22 -17.52 15.82 22.52
CA ASP A 22 -17.77 14.78 21.54
C ASP A 22 -17.03 13.52 21.99
N ASN A 23 -17.81 12.48 22.30
CA ASN A 23 -17.36 11.16 22.75
C ASN A 23 -16.64 10.34 21.66
N ASN A 24 -15.96 10.99 20.71
CA ASN A 24 -15.19 10.27 19.72
C ASN A 24 -13.88 9.78 20.35
N PRO A 25 -13.42 8.58 19.98
CA PRO A 25 -12.20 8.01 20.54
C PRO A 25 -11.04 8.95 20.20
N THR A 26 -10.46 9.53 21.24
CA THR A 26 -9.21 10.28 21.16
C THR A 26 -8.13 9.39 21.75
N GLU A 27 -7.11 9.09 20.96
CA GLU A 27 -5.90 8.42 21.40
C GLU A 27 -4.77 9.45 21.49
N ASN A 28 -3.77 9.22 22.35
CA ASN A 28 -2.57 10.04 22.39
C ASN A 28 -1.41 9.20 21.87
N ILE A 29 -0.65 9.75 20.93
CA ILE A 29 0.59 9.13 20.45
C ILE A 29 1.77 9.91 21.00
N SER A 30 2.85 9.21 21.34
CA SER A 30 4.10 9.86 21.73
C SER A 30 4.80 10.46 20.51
N VAL A 31 5.44 11.62 20.70
CA VAL A 31 6.30 12.24 19.69
C VAL A 31 7.75 11.87 20.02
N ALA A 32 8.46 11.27 19.06
CA ALA A 32 9.87 10.95 19.22
C ALA A 32 10.73 12.22 19.26
N GLU A 33 11.88 12.15 19.94
CA GLU A 33 12.89 13.20 19.82
C GLU A 33 13.41 13.24 18.38
N SER A 34 13.64 14.44 17.84
CA SER A 34 14.17 14.60 16.48
C SER A 34 15.56 13.96 16.37
N GLU A 35 15.66 12.85 15.65
CA GLU A 35 16.93 12.17 15.32
C GLU A 35 17.53 12.68 13.99
N ALA A 36 18.75 12.25 13.67
CA ALA A 36 19.36 12.52 12.38
C ALA A 36 18.57 11.78 11.27
N THR A 37 17.99 12.53 10.34
CA THR A 37 17.06 11.97 9.36
C THR A 37 17.69 11.75 8.00
N PRO A 38 17.12 10.86 7.17
CA PRO A 38 17.64 10.63 5.83
C PRO A 38 17.56 11.93 5.02
N GLU A 39 18.55 12.17 4.17
CA GLU A 39 18.55 13.33 3.27
C GLU A 39 17.50 13.16 2.17
N LEU A 40 16.94 14.28 1.69
CA LEU A 40 16.07 14.28 0.52
C LEU A 40 16.82 13.69 -0.69
N LEU A 41 16.19 12.75 -1.38
CA LEU A 41 16.75 12.14 -2.57
C LEU A 41 16.69 13.10 -3.76
N PRO A 42 17.70 13.10 -4.66
CA PRO A 42 17.69 13.95 -5.84
C PRO A 42 16.74 13.42 -6.92
N LEU A 43 16.29 14.30 -7.83
CA LEU A 43 15.65 13.88 -9.07
C LEU A 43 16.64 13.09 -9.95
N VAL A 44 16.13 12.04 -10.62
CA VAL A 44 16.91 11.21 -11.54
C VAL A 44 16.47 11.50 -12.98
N GLU A 45 17.38 12.02 -13.80
CA GLU A 45 17.10 12.39 -15.20
C GLU A 45 17.75 11.44 -16.22
N GLY A 46 17.09 11.23 -17.36
CA GLY A 46 17.73 10.73 -18.58
C GLY A 46 18.05 9.23 -18.64
N LYS A 47 17.50 8.42 -17.74
CA LYS A 47 17.64 6.95 -17.75
C LYS A 47 16.38 6.24 -18.23
N THR A 48 16.57 5.07 -18.86
CA THR A 48 15.46 4.18 -19.25
C THR A 48 15.07 3.35 -18.05
N ILE A 49 13.77 3.14 -17.87
CA ILE A 49 13.25 2.29 -16.79
C ILE A 49 13.39 0.83 -17.22
N LYS A 50 14.03 0.02 -16.38
CA LYS A 50 14.10 -1.43 -16.51
C LYS A 50 13.19 -2.13 -15.50
N ASN A 51 13.06 -1.56 -14.30
CA ASN A 51 12.27 -2.16 -13.24
C ASN A 51 11.28 -1.16 -12.66
N ILE A 52 10.14 -1.68 -12.17
CA ILE A 52 9.21 -0.92 -11.35
C ILE A 52 9.01 -1.64 -10.01
N ILE A 53 9.12 -0.87 -8.93
CA ILE A 53 8.65 -1.25 -7.60
C ILE A 53 7.47 -0.34 -7.26
N PHE A 54 6.29 -0.93 -7.12
CA PHE A 54 5.06 -0.23 -6.75
C PHE A 54 4.65 -0.60 -5.33
N LEU A 55 4.72 0.35 -4.41
CA LEU A 55 4.39 0.13 -3.01
C LEU A 55 3.03 0.75 -2.66
N ILE A 56 2.18 -0.01 -1.98
CA ILE A 56 0.85 0.41 -1.53
C ILE A 56 0.80 0.29 -0.01
N GLY A 57 0.62 1.41 0.70
CA GLY A 57 0.19 1.37 2.09
C GLY A 57 -1.33 1.35 2.11
N ASP A 58 -1.96 0.19 2.36
CA ASP A 58 -3.43 0.08 2.38
C ASP A 58 -4.00 1.05 3.43
N GLY A 59 -5.04 1.81 3.09
CA GLY A 59 -5.67 2.77 4.00
C GLY A 59 -4.81 3.98 4.40
N THR A 60 -3.67 4.21 3.73
CA THR A 60 -2.66 5.20 4.15
C THR A 60 -2.92 6.60 3.56
N GLY A 61 -3.59 7.46 4.34
CA GLY A 61 -3.65 8.89 4.09
C GLY A 61 -2.42 9.67 4.57
N ILE A 62 -2.45 10.99 4.38
CA ILE A 62 -1.39 11.89 4.90
C ILE A 62 -1.32 11.84 6.42
N ALA A 63 -2.46 11.73 7.12
CA ALA A 63 -2.50 11.69 8.57
C ALA A 63 -1.78 10.46 9.14
N GLN A 64 -1.98 9.29 8.52
CA GLN A 64 -1.31 8.03 8.85
C GLN A 64 0.21 8.18 8.68
N LEU A 65 0.69 8.66 7.53
CA LEU A 65 2.12 8.91 7.31
C LEU A 65 2.72 9.91 8.32
N THR A 66 2.04 11.03 8.56
CA THR A 66 2.54 12.04 9.50
C THR A 66 2.52 11.53 10.94
N SER A 67 1.56 10.69 11.33
CA SER A 67 1.57 10.05 12.65
C SER A 67 2.78 9.15 12.84
N GLY A 68 3.12 8.33 11.83
CA GLY A 68 4.31 7.50 11.83
C GLY A 68 5.59 8.34 11.86
N GLN A 69 5.65 9.43 11.10
CA GLN A 69 6.78 10.38 11.14
C GLN A 69 7.01 10.90 12.55
N TYR A 70 5.98 11.47 13.18
CA TYR A 70 6.12 12.06 14.51
C TYR A 70 6.50 11.03 15.58
N ALA A 71 5.92 9.83 15.52
CA ALA A 71 6.21 8.78 16.48
C ALA A 71 7.58 8.11 16.27
N THR A 72 8.18 8.22 15.08
CA THR A 72 9.42 7.49 14.73
C THR A 72 10.64 8.39 14.68
N VAL A 73 10.52 9.57 14.04
CA VAL A 73 11.65 10.45 13.73
C VAL A 73 11.43 11.89 14.20
N GLY A 74 10.35 12.14 14.93
CA GLY A 74 10.01 13.45 15.48
C GLY A 74 9.51 14.45 14.43
N SER A 75 9.26 15.69 14.88
CA SER A 75 8.59 16.71 14.06
C SER A 75 9.44 17.25 12.91
N ASP A 76 10.77 17.24 13.07
CA ASP A 76 11.71 17.74 12.06
C ASP A 76 12.22 16.63 11.14
N GLY A 77 11.92 15.37 11.48
CA GLY A 77 12.43 14.23 10.77
C GLY A 77 11.61 13.81 9.56
N LEU A 78 12.19 12.93 8.73
CA LEU A 78 11.53 12.38 7.55
C LEU A 78 11.59 10.85 7.59
N LEU A 79 10.44 10.22 7.32
CA LEU A 79 10.38 8.83 6.91
C LEU A 79 11.06 8.65 5.53
N HIS A 80 11.47 7.44 5.18
CA HIS A 80 12.09 7.16 3.87
C HIS A 80 11.16 7.49 2.70
N VAL A 81 9.86 7.20 2.83
CA VAL A 81 8.87 7.61 1.82
C VAL A 81 8.85 9.13 1.62
N GLN A 82 9.10 9.90 2.69
CA GLN A 82 9.10 11.37 2.66
C GLN A 82 10.37 11.98 2.07
N THR A 83 11.40 11.18 1.77
CA THR A 83 12.61 11.67 1.10
C THR A 83 12.53 11.64 -0.42
N MET A 84 11.48 11.02 -0.97
CA MET A 84 11.26 10.93 -2.42
C MET A 84 11.02 12.33 -3.02
N PRO A 85 11.67 12.69 -4.15
CA PRO A 85 11.69 14.07 -4.66
C PRO A 85 10.40 14.51 -5.35
N VAL A 86 9.52 13.58 -5.71
CA VAL A 86 8.27 13.87 -6.42
C VAL A 86 7.07 13.49 -5.57
N THR A 87 6.17 14.45 -5.37
CA THR A 87 4.90 14.25 -4.68
C THR A 87 3.71 14.62 -5.59
N GLY A 88 2.64 13.85 -5.45
CA GLY A 88 1.34 14.05 -6.05
C GLY A 88 0.22 13.60 -5.10
N ILE A 89 -1.02 13.62 -5.61
CA ILE A 89 -2.23 13.23 -4.88
C ILE A 89 -3.10 12.36 -5.80
N VAL A 90 -3.67 11.27 -5.30
CA VAL A 90 -4.50 10.34 -6.07
C VAL A 90 -5.95 10.35 -5.61
N LYS A 91 -6.89 10.46 -6.55
CA LYS A 91 -8.31 10.20 -6.33
C LYS A 91 -8.62 8.72 -6.53
N THR A 92 -9.37 8.13 -5.61
CA THR A 92 -9.47 6.67 -5.48
C THR A 92 -10.87 6.09 -5.67
N HIS A 93 -11.93 6.91 -5.78
CA HIS A 93 -13.32 6.46 -5.98
C HIS A 93 -13.49 5.29 -6.97
N SER A 94 -14.45 4.40 -6.70
CA SER A 94 -14.81 3.30 -7.59
C SER A 94 -15.84 3.74 -8.63
N SER A 95 -16.28 2.81 -9.49
CA SER A 95 -17.31 3.08 -10.50
C SER A 95 -18.72 3.20 -9.91
N ASP A 96 -18.97 2.60 -8.75
CA ASP A 96 -20.28 2.54 -8.11
C ASP A 96 -20.34 3.25 -6.75
N ASN A 97 -19.20 3.72 -6.22
CA ASN A 97 -19.12 4.41 -4.95
C ASN A 97 -18.03 5.51 -4.94
N LEU A 98 -18.30 6.61 -4.22
CA LEU A 98 -17.31 7.66 -3.99
C LEU A 98 -16.24 7.24 -2.97
N ILE A 99 -16.53 6.20 -2.18
CA ILE A 99 -15.61 5.56 -1.24
C ILE A 99 -15.30 4.17 -1.79
N THR A 100 -14.10 3.99 -2.31
CA THR A 100 -13.64 2.70 -2.85
C THR A 100 -13.38 1.70 -1.71
N ASP A 101 -13.28 0.42 -2.06
CA ASP A 101 -12.57 -0.58 -1.26
C ASP A 101 -11.21 -0.93 -1.89
N SER A 102 -10.41 -1.73 -1.20
CA SER A 102 -9.09 -2.17 -1.66
C SER A 102 -9.13 -2.93 -3.00
N ALA A 103 -10.17 -3.74 -3.23
CA ALA A 103 -10.33 -4.51 -4.46
C ALA A 103 -10.49 -3.61 -5.69
N SER A 104 -11.42 -2.65 -5.64
CA SER A 104 -11.59 -1.67 -6.72
C SER A 104 -10.37 -0.73 -6.84
N GLY A 105 -9.80 -0.32 -5.71
CA GLY A 105 -8.62 0.56 -5.66
C GLY A 105 -7.42 -0.08 -6.36
N ALA A 106 -7.10 -1.31 -6.00
CA ALA A 106 -6.01 -2.09 -6.59
C ALA A 106 -6.31 -2.49 -8.04
N THR A 107 -7.53 -2.87 -8.39
CA THR A 107 -7.92 -3.14 -9.80
C THR A 107 -7.74 -1.90 -10.67
N ALA A 108 -7.97 -0.70 -10.15
CA ALA A 108 -7.72 0.53 -10.91
C ALA A 108 -6.22 0.76 -11.20
N TYR A 109 -5.34 0.41 -10.26
CA TYR A 109 -3.90 0.44 -10.48
C TYR A 109 -3.43 -0.68 -11.41
N SER A 110 -3.94 -1.90 -11.25
CA SER A 110 -3.45 -3.06 -11.99
C SER A 110 -3.97 -3.10 -13.43
N CYS A 111 -5.25 -2.76 -13.66
CA CYS A 111 -5.90 -2.80 -14.97
C CYS A 111 -6.07 -1.43 -15.65
N GLY A 112 -5.88 -0.31 -14.94
CA GLY A 112 -6.09 1.02 -15.51
C GLY A 112 -7.56 1.34 -15.86
N LEU A 113 -8.53 0.74 -15.16
CA LEU A 113 -9.95 1.04 -15.30
C LEU A 113 -10.65 1.13 -13.95
N LYS A 114 -11.78 1.85 -13.88
CA LYS A 114 -12.63 1.84 -12.69
C LYS A 114 -13.52 0.59 -12.70
N THR A 115 -13.71 -0.01 -11.53
CA THR A 115 -14.63 -1.14 -11.33
C THR A 115 -15.48 -0.93 -10.07
N TYR A 116 -16.35 -1.88 -9.71
CA TYR A 116 -17.21 -1.78 -8.52
C TYR A 116 -16.47 -2.29 -7.27
N ASN A 117 -16.91 -1.86 -6.07
CA ASN A 117 -16.27 -2.32 -4.84
C ASN A 117 -16.34 -3.86 -4.69
N GLY A 118 -15.22 -4.47 -4.36
CA GLY A 118 -15.07 -5.92 -4.24
C GLY A 118 -14.68 -6.65 -5.52
N ALA A 119 -14.61 -5.97 -6.67
CA ALA A 119 -14.14 -6.59 -7.92
C ALA A 119 -12.62 -6.77 -7.93
N ILE A 120 -12.15 -7.94 -8.36
CA ILE A 120 -10.73 -8.27 -8.50
C ILE A 120 -10.43 -8.49 -9.98
N GLY A 121 -9.67 -7.60 -10.61
CA GLY A 121 -9.20 -7.80 -11.99
C GLY A 121 -10.32 -7.94 -13.04
N VAL A 122 -11.51 -7.40 -12.77
CA VAL A 122 -12.66 -7.39 -13.70
C VAL A 122 -13.21 -5.97 -13.85
N ASN A 123 -13.77 -5.67 -15.01
CA ASN A 123 -14.48 -4.41 -15.27
C ASN A 123 -15.89 -4.41 -14.63
N PRO A 124 -16.65 -3.29 -14.72
CA PRO A 124 -18.02 -3.23 -14.19
C PRO A 124 -18.99 -4.27 -14.74
N ASP A 125 -18.75 -4.76 -15.96
CA ASP A 125 -19.53 -5.82 -16.62
C ASP A 125 -18.99 -7.22 -16.31
N LYS A 126 -18.11 -7.37 -15.31
CA LYS A 126 -17.51 -8.62 -14.83
C LYS A 126 -16.62 -9.33 -15.86
N THR A 127 -16.19 -8.60 -16.89
CA THR A 127 -15.23 -9.08 -17.88
C THR A 127 -13.81 -8.93 -17.33
N PRO A 128 -12.99 -9.98 -17.30
CA PRO A 128 -11.59 -9.88 -16.88
C PRO A 128 -10.82 -8.81 -17.64
N CYS A 129 -9.94 -8.10 -16.95
CA CYS A 129 -9.03 -7.11 -17.52
C CYS A 129 -7.59 -7.56 -17.33
N LYS A 130 -6.77 -7.36 -18.36
CA LYS A 130 -5.33 -7.64 -18.28
C LYS A 130 -4.69 -6.72 -17.23
N THR A 131 -3.87 -7.28 -16.35
CA THR A 131 -3.12 -6.51 -15.37
C THR A 131 -1.73 -6.12 -15.89
N ILE A 132 -1.13 -5.08 -15.29
CA ILE A 132 0.27 -4.71 -15.55
C ILE A 132 1.24 -5.86 -15.24
N LEU A 133 0.96 -6.67 -14.22
CA LEU A 133 1.80 -7.79 -13.83
C LEU A 133 1.74 -8.91 -14.88
N GLU A 134 0.55 -9.24 -15.40
CA GLU A 134 0.44 -10.20 -16.49
C GLU A 134 1.10 -9.68 -17.78
N LEU A 135 1.00 -8.37 -18.07
CA LEU A 135 1.69 -7.77 -19.20
C LEU A 135 3.23 -7.84 -19.04
N ALA A 136 3.74 -7.71 -17.81
CA ALA A 136 5.16 -7.88 -17.52
C ALA A 136 5.62 -9.33 -17.76
N GLU A 137 4.85 -10.31 -17.30
CA GLU A 137 5.08 -11.75 -17.58
C GLU A 137 5.12 -12.04 -19.09
N GLU A 138 4.16 -11.51 -19.85
CA GLU A 138 4.10 -11.70 -21.31
C GLU A 138 5.29 -11.09 -22.06
N LYS A 139 5.93 -10.07 -21.48
CA LYS A 139 7.18 -9.47 -22.00
C LYS A 139 8.43 -10.21 -21.52
N GLY A 140 8.26 -11.19 -20.63
CA GLY A 140 9.32 -11.99 -20.02
C GLY A 140 10.11 -11.22 -18.98
N LEU A 141 9.53 -10.19 -18.37
CA LEU A 141 10.04 -9.63 -17.12
C LEU A 141 9.69 -10.62 -15.99
N SER A 142 10.43 -10.56 -14.88
CA SER A 142 10.05 -11.29 -13.68
C SER A 142 9.02 -10.51 -12.88
N THR A 143 8.16 -11.22 -12.14
CA THR A 143 7.13 -10.56 -11.34
C THR A 143 7.02 -11.07 -9.92
N GLY A 144 6.63 -10.18 -9.01
CA GLY A 144 6.41 -10.53 -7.62
C GLY A 144 5.33 -9.71 -6.92
N LEU A 145 4.73 -10.34 -5.92
CA LEU A 145 3.75 -9.77 -4.99
C LEU A 145 4.21 -10.03 -3.56
N VAL A 146 4.26 -8.98 -2.75
CA VAL A 146 4.55 -9.02 -1.32
C VAL A 146 3.40 -8.34 -0.59
N SER A 147 2.87 -8.96 0.46
CA SER A 147 1.77 -8.42 1.26
C SER A 147 1.92 -8.83 2.72
N THR A 148 1.42 -8.02 3.64
CA THR A 148 1.38 -8.36 5.08
C THR A 148 0.03 -8.95 5.50
N SER A 149 -0.97 -8.92 4.62
CA SER A 149 -2.19 -9.70 4.74
C SER A 149 -2.01 -11.11 4.13
N SER A 150 -3.10 -11.88 4.03
CA SER A 150 -3.09 -13.04 3.15
C SER A 150 -2.67 -12.62 1.73
N ILE A 151 -1.84 -13.42 1.07
CA ILE A 151 -1.42 -13.12 -0.30
C ILE A 151 -2.60 -13.11 -1.29
N THR A 152 -3.73 -13.74 -0.93
CA THR A 152 -4.99 -13.74 -1.71
C THR A 152 -5.91 -12.57 -1.39
N HIS A 153 -5.53 -11.70 -0.46
CA HIS A 153 -6.29 -10.51 -0.12
C HIS A 153 -6.39 -9.55 -1.32
N ALA A 154 -7.33 -8.61 -1.25
CA ALA A 154 -7.81 -7.87 -2.41
C ALA A 154 -6.73 -7.13 -3.21
N THR A 155 -5.77 -6.50 -2.53
CA THR A 155 -4.71 -5.73 -3.17
C THR A 155 -3.75 -6.60 -3.99
N PRO A 156 -3.06 -7.61 -3.43
CA PRO A 156 -2.24 -8.53 -4.24
C PRO A 156 -3.05 -9.32 -5.26
N ALA A 157 -4.24 -9.80 -4.90
CA ALA A 157 -5.11 -10.54 -5.82
C ALA A 157 -5.44 -9.76 -7.10
N SER A 158 -5.66 -8.45 -6.99
CA SER A 158 -6.00 -7.59 -8.14
C SER A 158 -4.90 -7.50 -9.20
N PHE A 159 -3.67 -7.94 -8.92
CA PHE A 159 -2.59 -7.98 -9.89
C PHE A 159 -2.45 -9.34 -10.60
N ALA A 160 -3.00 -10.43 -10.07
CA ALA A 160 -2.75 -11.78 -10.59
C ALA A 160 -3.99 -12.71 -10.62
N ALA A 161 -5.19 -12.17 -10.38
CA ALA A 161 -6.44 -12.91 -10.45
C ALA A 161 -7.58 -12.06 -11.04
N HIS A 162 -8.63 -12.76 -11.48
CA HIS A 162 -9.86 -12.18 -12.03
C HIS A 162 -11.07 -12.90 -11.43
N VAL A 163 -11.74 -12.26 -10.47
CA VAL A 163 -12.95 -12.77 -9.82
C VAL A 163 -13.95 -11.65 -9.57
N GLU A 164 -15.24 -11.99 -9.59
CA GLU A 164 -16.31 -11.01 -9.38
C GLU A 164 -16.39 -10.47 -7.95
N SER A 165 -15.78 -11.17 -6.99
CA SER A 165 -15.78 -10.79 -5.58
C SER A 165 -14.46 -11.15 -4.91
N ARG A 166 -13.91 -10.20 -4.14
CA ARG A 166 -12.74 -10.39 -3.27
C ARG A 166 -12.88 -11.52 -2.25
N SER A 167 -14.11 -11.93 -1.93
CA SER A 167 -14.38 -13.05 -1.03
C SER A 167 -14.07 -14.43 -1.63
N MET A 168 -13.76 -14.51 -2.93
CA MET A 168 -13.46 -15.76 -3.62
C MET A 168 -11.98 -16.15 -3.46
N GLU A 169 -11.43 -16.08 -2.25
CA GLU A 169 -10.00 -16.27 -1.99
C GLU A 169 -9.49 -17.68 -2.35
N ASP A 170 -10.33 -18.72 -2.17
CA ASP A 170 -10.03 -20.07 -2.66
C ASP A 170 -9.80 -20.11 -4.18
N GLU A 171 -10.57 -19.34 -4.95
CA GLU A 171 -10.45 -19.25 -6.41
C GLU A 171 -9.23 -18.39 -6.80
N ILE A 172 -9.00 -17.29 -6.09
CA ILE A 172 -7.84 -16.41 -6.27
C ILE A 172 -6.54 -17.22 -6.08
N ALA A 173 -6.44 -17.99 -5.00
CA ALA A 173 -5.29 -18.85 -4.73
C ALA A 173 -5.04 -19.87 -5.85
N ALA A 174 -6.13 -20.44 -6.39
CA ALA A 174 -6.05 -21.37 -7.52
C ALA A 174 -5.59 -20.69 -8.82
N GLN A 175 -5.94 -19.41 -9.04
CA GLN A 175 -5.49 -18.65 -10.20
C GLN A 175 -4.00 -18.29 -10.10
N PHE A 176 -3.48 -17.99 -8.91
CA PHE A 176 -2.04 -17.73 -8.69
C PHE A 176 -1.16 -18.89 -9.15
N LEU A 177 -1.61 -20.13 -9.00
CA LEU A 177 -0.87 -21.30 -9.47
C LEU A 177 -0.54 -21.21 -10.98
N ASN A 178 -1.38 -20.54 -11.76
CA ASN A 178 -1.25 -20.40 -13.22
C ASN A 178 -0.82 -19.01 -13.67
N SER A 179 -0.54 -18.07 -12.76
CA SER A 179 -0.21 -16.68 -13.11
C SER A 179 1.19 -16.51 -13.71
N GLY A 180 2.12 -17.41 -13.37
CA GLY A 180 3.53 -17.34 -13.79
C GLY A 180 4.45 -16.69 -12.75
N VAL A 181 3.90 -15.82 -11.89
CA VAL A 181 4.60 -14.99 -10.88
C VAL A 181 5.69 -15.74 -10.14
N GLU A 182 6.92 -15.24 -10.17
CA GLU A 182 8.06 -15.88 -9.51
C GLU A 182 7.98 -15.81 -7.99
N VAL A 183 7.55 -14.69 -7.42
CA VAL A 183 7.60 -14.44 -5.98
C VAL A 183 6.23 -14.05 -5.44
N LEU A 184 5.65 -14.89 -4.59
CA LEU A 184 4.41 -14.62 -3.85
C LEU A 184 4.74 -14.73 -2.36
N LEU A 185 4.71 -13.62 -1.61
CA LEU A 185 5.08 -13.60 -0.18
C LEU A 185 4.01 -12.89 0.64
N GLY A 186 3.38 -13.62 1.57
CA GLY A 186 2.43 -13.07 2.53
C GLY A 186 1.99 -14.14 3.52
N GLY A 187 0.81 -13.99 4.11
CA GLY A 187 0.18 -15.08 4.85
C GLY A 187 -0.84 -15.83 3.99
N GLY A 188 -1.88 -16.38 4.62
CA GLY A 188 -3.00 -17.00 3.93
C GLY A 188 -2.90 -18.51 3.76
N VAL A 189 -2.18 -19.24 4.63
CA VAL A 189 -2.06 -20.72 4.56
C VAL A 189 -3.42 -21.40 4.37
N GLU A 190 -4.48 -20.88 4.99
CA GLU A 190 -5.84 -21.46 4.93
C GLU A 190 -6.40 -21.53 3.50
N TYR A 191 -5.99 -20.64 2.60
CA TYR A 191 -6.44 -20.64 1.21
C TYR A 191 -5.63 -21.57 0.31
N PHE A 192 -4.57 -22.20 0.81
CA PHE A 192 -3.71 -23.11 0.03
C PHE A 192 -3.73 -24.55 0.57
N SER A 193 -4.01 -24.72 1.85
CA SER A 193 -4.06 -26.03 2.51
C SER A 193 -5.34 -26.81 2.16
N SER A 194 -5.18 -28.11 1.86
CA SER A 194 -6.33 -29.01 1.67
C SER A 194 -7.20 -29.20 2.92
N GLU A 195 -6.70 -28.85 4.10
CA GLU A 195 -7.43 -28.97 5.37
C GLU A 195 -8.51 -27.89 5.53
N ASP A 196 -8.27 -26.69 5.01
CA ASP A 196 -9.10 -25.51 5.23
C ASP A 196 -9.92 -25.13 3.98
N ARG A 197 -9.37 -25.38 2.78
CA ARG A 197 -10.04 -25.07 1.51
C ARG A 197 -11.35 -25.82 1.34
N SER A 198 -12.34 -25.11 0.78
CA SER A 198 -13.68 -25.65 0.54
C SER A 198 -13.73 -26.80 -0.47
N ASP A 199 -12.74 -26.89 -1.37
CA ASP A 199 -12.60 -27.92 -2.40
C ASP A 199 -11.61 -29.04 -2.05
N SER A 200 -10.98 -28.95 -0.87
CA SER A 200 -9.95 -29.89 -0.39
C SER A 200 -8.75 -30.07 -1.33
N ARG A 201 -8.47 -29.11 -2.23
CA ARG A 201 -7.24 -29.12 -3.03
C ARG A 201 -6.03 -28.77 -2.17
N ASP A 202 -4.91 -29.41 -2.44
CA ASP A 202 -3.64 -29.08 -1.79
C ASP A 202 -2.80 -28.21 -2.73
N LEU A 203 -3.03 -26.90 -2.69
CA LEU A 203 -2.30 -25.97 -3.55
C LEU A 203 -0.83 -25.89 -3.16
N ILE A 204 -0.48 -26.12 -1.90
CA ILE A 204 0.92 -26.16 -1.43
C ILE A 204 1.70 -27.23 -2.21
N SER A 205 1.13 -28.44 -2.32
CA SER A 205 1.71 -29.50 -3.14
C SER A 205 1.70 -29.15 -4.63
N GLU A 206 0.62 -28.57 -5.16
CA GLU A 206 0.54 -28.17 -6.58
C GLU A 206 1.58 -27.10 -6.96
N PHE A 207 1.85 -26.13 -6.07
CA PHE A 207 2.92 -25.13 -6.26
C PHE A 207 4.31 -25.78 -6.22
N SER A 208 4.52 -26.73 -5.30
CA SER A 208 5.77 -27.51 -5.23
C SER A 208 6.02 -28.30 -6.51
N ASP A 209 4.98 -28.91 -7.08
CA ASP A 209 5.04 -29.62 -8.37
C ASP A 209 5.36 -28.69 -9.55
N LYS A 210 5.02 -27.39 -9.43
CA LYS A 210 5.41 -26.34 -10.38
C LYS A 210 6.79 -25.73 -10.12
N GLY A 211 7.53 -26.25 -9.16
CA GLY A 211 8.90 -25.85 -8.85
C GLY A 211 9.03 -24.65 -7.92
N TYR A 212 7.95 -24.27 -7.24
CA TYR A 212 8.03 -23.26 -6.17
C TYR A 212 8.59 -23.89 -4.90
N GLN A 213 9.45 -23.15 -4.20
CA GLN A 213 9.75 -23.46 -2.82
C GLN A 213 8.71 -22.79 -1.93
N VAL A 214 8.01 -23.60 -1.13
CA VAL A 214 7.08 -23.11 -0.11
C VAL A 214 7.86 -22.74 1.15
N LEU A 215 7.62 -21.53 1.66
CA LEU A 215 8.27 -20.97 2.84
C LEU A 215 7.22 -20.68 3.91
N LEU A 216 7.46 -21.07 5.16
CA LEU A 216 6.48 -20.92 6.23
C LEU A 216 6.93 -19.99 7.36
N ASN A 217 8.18 -19.52 7.33
CA ASN A 217 8.74 -18.64 8.36
C ASN A 217 9.93 -17.82 7.81
N ALA A 218 10.45 -16.92 8.64
CA ALA A 218 11.59 -16.06 8.34
C ALA A 218 12.89 -16.84 8.09
N ASP A 219 13.11 -17.98 8.75
CA ASP A 219 14.29 -18.80 8.52
C ASP A 219 14.25 -19.46 7.15
N ASP A 220 13.09 -19.96 6.72
CA ASP A 220 12.88 -20.48 5.37
C ASP A 220 13.17 -19.39 4.33
N LEU A 221 12.64 -18.18 4.54
CA LEU A 221 12.86 -17.02 3.68
C LEU A 221 14.36 -16.69 3.56
N ASN A 222 15.05 -16.57 4.69
CA ASN A 222 16.46 -16.19 4.75
C ASN A 222 17.37 -17.24 4.08
N ASN A 223 17.07 -18.53 4.24
CA ASN A 223 17.89 -19.62 3.73
C ASN A 223 17.54 -20.03 2.30
N SER A 224 16.42 -19.54 1.75
CA SER A 224 16.00 -19.87 0.39
C SER A 224 16.95 -19.33 -0.67
N THR A 225 17.23 -20.17 -1.66
CA THR A 225 18.01 -19.87 -2.87
C THR A 225 17.21 -20.15 -4.15
N SER A 226 15.92 -20.52 -4.01
CA SER A 226 15.04 -20.81 -5.14
C SER A 226 14.75 -19.55 -5.95
N ASP A 227 14.49 -19.74 -7.25
CA ASP A 227 14.06 -18.68 -8.16
C ASP A 227 12.53 -18.51 -8.19
N LYS A 228 11.79 -19.42 -7.56
CA LYS A 228 10.33 -19.36 -7.41
C LYS A 228 9.90 -19.62 -5.97
N LEU A 229 9.15 -18.70 -5.37
CA LEU A 229 8.75 -18.73 -3.97
C LEU A 229 7.25 -18.59 -3.79
N LEU A 230 6.70 -19.40 -2.89
CA LEU A 230 5.41 -19.20 -2.26
C LEU A 230 5.64 -19.10 -0.74
N GLY A 231 5.67 -17.89 -0.21
CA GLY A 231 5.74 -17.62 1.22
C GLY A 231 4.35 -17.49 1.82
N LEU A 232 4.05 -18.35 2.78
CA LEU A 232 2.80 -18.40 3.55
C LEU A 232 3.15 -18.38 5.04
N PHE A 233 3.37 -17.18 5.57
CA PHE A 233 3.98 -16.98 6.89
C PHE A 233 2.99 -16.97 8.06
N ALA A 234 1.69 -16.94 7.77
CA ALA A 234 0.61 -16.90 8.76
C ALA A 234 -0.66 -17.58 8.20
N SER A 235 -1.62 -17.89 9.07
CA SER A 235 -2.90 -18.50 8.67
C SER A 235 -3.68 -17.61 7.70
N ASP A 236 -3.77 -16.32 8.02
CA ASP A 236 -4.39 -15.26 7.22
C ASP A 236 -3.39 -14.09 7.06
N GLY A 237 -3.55 -12.96 7.75
CA GLY A 237 -2.53 -11.92 7.80
C GLY A 237 -1.37 -12.23 8.76
N LEU A 238 -0.20 -11.63 8.52
CA LEU A 238 0.94 -11.70 9.44
C LEU A 238 0.57 -11.07 10.79
N GLU A 239 0.91 -11.70 11.91
CA GLU A 239 0.62 -11.17 13.25
C GLU A 239 1.79 -10.39 13.86
N ARG A 240 2.90 -10.23 13.12
CA ARG A 240 4.19 -9.75 13.62
C ARG A 240 4.75 -10.64 14.73
N ALA A 241 4.41 -11.94 14.67
CA ALA A 241 4.84 -12.92 15.64
C ALA A 241 6.33 -13.28 15.49
N GLU A 242 6.92 -13.82 16.55
CA GLU A 242 8.29 -14.37 16.48
C GLU A 242 8.36 -15.47 15.42
N GLY A 243 9.27 -15.29 14.44
CA GLY A 243 9.43 -16.22 13.33
C GLY A 243 8.74 -15.78 12.03
N GLU A 244 7.92 -14.74 12.04
CA GLU A 244 7.42 -14.12 10.81
C GLU A 244 8.45 -13.12 10.24
N PRO A 245 8.61 -13.03 8.90
CA PRO A 245 9.49 -12.04 8.30
C PRO A 245 8.87 -10.64 8.34
N SER A 246 9.71 -9.60 8.44
CA SER A 246 9.26 -8.22 8.24
C SER A 246 8.97 -7.94 6.76
N THR A 247 8.21 -6.88 6.48
CA THR A 247 7.92 -6.47 5.09
C THR A 247 9.19 -6.11 4.35
N ALA A 248 10.15 -5.46 5.03
CA ALA A 248 11.46 -5.18 4.48
C ALA A 248 12.22 -6.46 4.09
N ALA A 249 12.20 -7.50 4.93
CA ALA A 249 12.86 -8.77 4.63
C ALA A 249 12.23 -9.48 3.42
N MET A 250 10.89 -9.53 3.35
CA MET A 250 10.17 -10.07 2.19
C MET A 250 10.49 -9.27 0.92
N THR A 251 10.50 -7.94 1.01
CA THR A 251 10.83 -7.04 -0.11
C THR A 251 12.26 -7.29 -0.61
N SER A 252 13.24 -7.33 0.29
CA SER A 252 14.64 -7.60 -0.08
C SER A 252 14.80 -8.98 -0.74
N LYS A 253 14.13 -10.02 -0.24
CA LYS A 253 14.18 -11.36 -0.85
C LYS A 253 13.53 -11.37 -2.23
N ALA A 254 12.40 -10.68 -2.41
CA ALA A 254 11.79 -10.53 -3.72
C ALA A 254 12.75 -9.84 -4.71
N LEU A 255 13.35 -8.72 -4.31
CA LEU A 255 14.32 -7.99 -5.15
C LEU A 255 15.55 -8.86 -5.51
N GLU A 256 16.07 -9.66 -4.56
CA GLU A 256 17.18 -10.60 -4.81
C GLU A 256 16.87 -11.58 -5.96
N ILE A 257 15.64 -12.09 -6.01
CA ILE A 257 15.21 -13.08 -7.01
C ILE A 257 14.87 -12.41 -8.33
N LEU A 258 14.02 -11.38 -8.30
CA LEU A 258 13.52 -10.71 -9.49
C LEU A 258 14.63 -10.02 -10.29
N ASN A 259 15.63 -9.46 -9.60
CA ASN A 259 16.76 -8.78 -10.24
C ASN A 259 17.68 -9.73 -11.03
N LYS A 260 17.54 -11.06 -10.90
CA LYS A 260 18.29 -12.02 -11.72
C LYS A 260 17.88 -11.95 -13.20
N ASN A 261 16.70 -11.42 -13.51
CA ASN A 261 16.22 -11.29 -14.87
C ASN A 261 16.80 -10.04 -15.57
N GLU A 262 17.62 -10.25 -16.59
CA GLU A 262 18.25 -9.16 -17.34
C GLU A 262 17.25 -8.24 -18.07
N LYS A 263 16.01 -8.70 -18.33
CA LYS A 263 14.95 -7.88 -18.92
C LYS A 263 14.27 -6.93 -17.92
N GLY A 264 14.48 -7.16 -16.63
CA GLY A 264 13.88 -6.37 -15.55
C GLY A 264 12.68 -7.05 -14.90
N PHE A 265 12.01 -6.32 -14.02
CA PHE A 265 10.90 -6.85 -13.22
C PHE A 265 9.81 -5.83 -12.89
N PHE A 266 8.65 -6.35 -12.49
CA PHE A 266 7.61 -5.60 -11.80
C PHE A 266 7.35 -6.23 -10.43
N LEU A 267 7.47 -5.42 -9.37
CA LEU A 267 7.22 -5.84 -8.00
C LEU A 267 6.13 -4.96 -7.39
N MET A 268 5.10 -5.57 -6.82
CA MET A 268 4.14 -4.89 -5.95
C MET A 268 4.39 -5.29 -4.50
N VAL A 269 4.50 -4.30 -3.60
CA VAL A 269 4.65 -4.49 -2.16
C VAL A 269 3.53 -3.77 -1.42
N GLU A 270 2.86 -4.48 -0.53
CA GLU A 270 1.76 -3.92 0.26
C GLU A 270 2.11 -3.92 1.76
N GLY A 271 1.99 -2.76 2.39
CA GLY A 271 1.80 -2.65 3.84
C GLY A 271 0.30 -2.69 4.15
N SER A 272 -0.24 -3.89 4.33
CA SER A 272 -1.70 -4.15 4.29
C SER A 272 -2.43 -3.71 5.55
N GLN A 273 -1.78 -3.72 6.70
CA GLN A 273 -2.46 -3.63 7.99
C GLN A 273 -2.50 -2.22 8.57
N ILE A 274 -1.96 -1.22 7.85
CA ILE A 274 -2.21 0.20 8.17
C ILE A 274 -3.73 0.46 8.10
N ASP A 275 -4.40 -0.12 7.10
CA ASP A 275 -5.85 -0.13 6.97
C ASP A 275 -6.56 -0.79 8.16
N TRP A 276 -6.08 -1.96 8.60
CA TRP A 276 -6.66 -2.68 9.74
C TRP A 276 -6.55 -1.88 11.04
N GLY A 277 -5.41 -1.22 11.27
CA GLY A 277 -5.23 -0.26 12.36
C GLY A 277 -6.21 0.92 12.25
N GLY A 278 -6.42 1.43 11.04
CA GLY A 278 -7.40 2.48 10.75
C GLY A 278 -8.84 2.04 11.00
N HIS A 279 -9.23 0.83 10.59
CA HIS A 279 -10.55 0.25 10.89
C HIS A 279 -10.76 0.04 12.38
N GLY A 280 -9.70 -0.40 13.08
CA GLY A 280 -9.67 -0.58 14.52
C GLY A 280 -9.66 0.73 15.30
N ASN A 281 -9.47 1.88 14.63
CA ASN A 281 -9.19 3.17 15.25
C ASN A 281 -8.11 3.02 16.34
N SER A 282 -6.97 2.44 15.94
CA SER A 282 -5.82 2.21 16.82
C SER A 282 -4.59 2.90 16.26
N ALA A 283 -4.22 4.03 16.88
CA ALA A 283 -3.09 4.83 16.44
C ALA A 283 -1.76 4.08 16.58
N ASP A 284 -1.57 3.34 17.68
CA ASP A 284 -0.38 2.53 17.90
C ASP A 284 -0.21 1.46 16.82
N TYR A 285 -1.31 0.81 16.40
CA TYR A 285 -1.26 -0.18 15.33
C TYR A 285 -0.89 0.47 13.99
N VAL A 286 -1.56 1.58 13.63
CA VAL A 286 -1.22 2.35 12.42
C VAL A 286 0.25 2.76 12.41
N ILE A 287 0.79 3.27 13.53
CA ILE A 287 2.18 3.71 13.62
C ILE A 287 3.15 2.55 13.41
N ASN A 288 2.94 1.41 14.06
CA ASN A 288 3.80 0.24 13.91
C ASN A 288 3.81 -0.27 12.46
N GLU A 289 2.65 -0.26 11.80
CA GLU A 289 2.54 -0.70 10.40
C GLU A 289 3.13 0.33 9.42
N VAL A 290 3.03 1.63 9.70
CA VAL A 290 3.72 2.67 8.92
C VAL A 290 5.24 2.52 9.07
N GLN A 291 5.75 2.18 10.24
CA GLN A 291 7.19 1.93 10.46
C GLN A 291 7.68 0.72 9.66
N ASP A 292 6.95 -0.39 9.68
CA ASP A 292 7.30 -1.60 8.91
C ASP A 292 7.21 -1.34 7.40
N PHE A 293 6.18 -0.62 6.94
CA PHE A 293 6.05 -0.21 5.54
C PHE A 293 7.17 0.74 5.10
N ASP A 294 7.54 1.72 5.92
CA ASP A 294 8.63 2.64 5.60
C ASP A 294 9.99 1.93 5.52
N ALA A 295 10.20 0.88 6.31
CA ALA A 295 11.39 0.01 6.19
C ALA A 295 11.41 -0.76 4.86
N ALA A 296 10.25 -1.17 4.33
CA ALA A 296 10.15 -1.75 2.99
C ALA A 296 10.38 -0.71 1.88
N VAL A 297 9.86 0.51 2.04
CA VAL A 297 10.16 1.65 1.16
C VAL A 297 11.66 1.92 1.14
N LYS A 298 12.32 1.91 2.30
CA LYS A 298 13.79 2.03 2.38
C LYS A 298 14.49 0.96 1.54
N ALA A 299 14.11 -0.31 1.67
CA ALA A 299 14.72 -1.39 0.90
C ALA A 299 14.56 -1.19 -0.63
N ALA A 300 13.38 -0.73 -1.06
CA ALA A 300 13.12 -0.39 -2.47
C ALA A 300 13.96 0.81 -2.95
N LEU A 301 14.07 1.86 -2.14
CA LEU A 301 14.86 3.06 -2.46
C LEU A 301 16.36 2.78 -2.47
N ASP A 302 16.87 1.95 -1.56
CA ASP A 302 18.28 1.54 -1.55
C ASP A 302 18.62 0.79 -2.85
N PHE A 303 17.76 -0.15 -3.26
CA PHE A 303 17.90 -0.87 -4.53
C PHE A 303 17.88 0.07 -5.75
N ALA A 304 16.90 0.98 -5.80
CA ALA A 304 16.74 1.90 -6.92
C ALA A 304 17.86 2.94 -7.04
N GLN A 305 18.46 3.33 -5.91
CA GLN A 305 19.64 4.19 -5.89
C GLN A 305 20.87 3.46 -6.43
N GLU A 306 21.02 2.17 -6.11
CA GLU A 306 22.15 1.35 -6.53
C GLU A 306 22.09 1.04 -8.04
N ASP A 307 20.94 0.64 -8.56
CA ASP A 307 20.80 0.29 -9.97
C ASP A 307 20.64 1.53 -10.88
N GLY A 308 19.97 2.56 -10.37
CA GLY A 308 19.56 3.75 -11.09
C GLY A 308 18.64 3.52 -12.30
N GLU A 309 18.14 2.32 -12.55
CA GLU A 309 17.23 1.97 -13.65
C GLU A 309 15.84 1.54 -13.14
N THR A 310 15.62 1.64 -11.82
CA THR A 310 14.34 1.37 -11.17
C THR A 310 13.54 2.62 -10.91
N LEU A 311 12.25 2.58 -11.28
CA LEU A 311 11.24 3.53 -10.83
C LEU A 311 10.54 2.97 -9.59
N VAL A 312 10.56 3.73 -8.50
CA VAL A 312 9.84 3.43 -7.26
C VAL A 312 8.66 4.39 -7.15
N VAL A 313 7.45 3.85 -6.98
CA VAL A 313 6.23 4.63 -6.77
C VAL A 313 5.52 4.13 -5.51
N VAL A 314 5.21 5.04 -4.59
CA VAL A 314 4.51 4.75 -3.33
C VAL A 314 3.18 5.49 -3.31
N THR A 315 2.10 4.81 -2.96
CA THR A 315 0.77 5.42 -2.77
C THR A 315 -0.08 4.59 -1.82
N ALA A 316 -1.37 4.87 -1.77
CA ALA A 316 -2.38 4.04 -1.11
C ALA A 316 -3.53 3.76 -2.06
N ASP A 317 -4.39 2.82 -1.70
CA ASP A 317 -5.64 2.50 -2.38
C ASP A 317 -6.82 3.37 -1.90
N HIS A 318 -6.83 3.76 -0.62
CA HIS A 318 -7.72 4.75 0.01
C HIS A 318 -7.14 5.24 1.34
N GLU A 319 -7.87 6.11 2.04
CA GLU A 319 -7.60 6.48 3.44
C GLU A 319 -8.60 5.75 4.35
N THR A 320 -8.17 5.35 5.55
CA THR A 320 -9.00 4.60 6.49
C THR A 320 -9.08 5.22 7.89
N GLY A 321 -10.30 5.28 8.42
CA GLY A 321 -10.61 5.79 9.76
C GLY A 321 -10.93 7.29 9.80
N GLY A 322 -10.61 8.02 8.72
CA GLY A 322 -10.67 9.48 8.70
C GLY A 322 -9.83 10.06 9.82
N MET A 323 -8.60 9.55 9.91
CA MET A 323 -7.64 9.88 10.95
C MET A 323 -7.27 11.36 10.86
N THR A 324 -7.25 12.05 12.01
CA THR A 324 -6.86 13.46 12.09
C THR A 324 -5.88 13.67 13.24
N LEU A 325 -4.83 14.45 12.96
CA LEU A 325 -3.86 14.93 13.95
C LEU A 325 -4.39 16.21 14.59
N GLN A 326 -4.56 16.23 15.92
CA GLN A 326 -5.17 17.33 16.67
C GLN A 326 -4.12 18.08 17.51
N ARG A 327 -4.50 18.52 18.72
CA ARG A 327 -3.64 19.33 19.59
C ARG A 327 -2.54 18.48 20.22
N GLN A 328 -1.39 19.11 20.43
CA GLN A 328 -0.34 18.58 21.28
C GLN A 328 -0.81 18.66 22.75
N THR A 329 -0.47 17.65 23.55
CA THR A 329 -0.76 17.62 24.99
C THR A 329 0.02 18.72 25.71
N ALA A 330 -0.47 19.12 26.89
CA ALA A 330 0.07 20.28 27.61
C ALA A 330 1.52 20.11 28.10
N ASP A 331 1.98 18.87 28.24
CA ASP A 331 3.37 18.50 28.54
C ASP A 331 4.28 18.54 27.31
N GLY A 332 3.72 18.55 26.09
CA GLY A 332 4.47 18.66 24.83
C GLY A 332 4.93 17.32 24.26
N ASP A 333 4.75 16.22 24.97
CA ASP A 333 5.37 14.93 24.61
C ASP A 333 4.43 14.02 23.78
N SER A 334 3.19 14.44 23.55
CA SER A 334 2.20 13.65 22.83
C SER A 334 1.26 14.47 21.96
N LEU A 335 0.64 13.81 20.99
CA LEU A 335 -0.30 14.37 20.03
C LEU A 335 -1.63 13.63 20.10
N GLU A 336 -2.73 14.37 20.19
CA GLU A 336 -4.08 13.80 20.14
C GLU A 336 -4.41 13.34 18.70
N ILE A 337 -4.88 12.10 18.57
CA ILE A 337 -5.40 11.49 17.36
C ILE A 337 -6.91 11.38 17.47
N TYR A 338 -7.61 11.73 16.39
CA TYR A 338 -9.05 11.66 16.31
C TYR A 338 -9.51 10.87 15.08
N TRP A 339 -10.52 10.04 15.28
CA TRP A 339 -11.12 9.20 14.23
C TRP A 339 -12.54 9.66 13.93
N THR A 340 -12.89 9.72 12.64
CA THR A 340 -14.25 10.15 12.22
C THR A 340 -15.14 8.99 11.82
N THR A 341 -14.56 7.83 11.53
CA THR A 341 -15.26 6.60 11.15
C THR A 341 -14.39 5.39 11.47
N GLY A 342 -14.93 4.17 11.43
CA GLY A 342 -14.16 2.91 11.43
C GLY A 342 -14.17 2.26 10.04
N TYR A 343 -14.26 3.07 8.99
CA TYR A 343 -14.35 2.66 7.58
C TYR A 343 -13.45 3.55 6.72
N HIS A 344 -13.35 3.26 5.43
CA HIS A 344 -12.60 4.11 4.50
C HIS A 344 -13.25 5.49 4.33
N THR A 345 -12.47 6.47 3.89
CA THR A 345 -12.98 7.79 3.49
C THR A 345 -12.71 8.09 2.02
N GLY A 346 -13.41 9.08 1.47
CA GLY A 346 -13.18 9.59 0.12
C GLY A 346 -11.99 10.55 0.01
N THR A 347 -11.11 10.59 1.02
CA THR A 347 -9.96 11.49 1.05
C THR A 347 -8.93 11.05 0.01
N PRO A 348 -8.48 11.96 -0.89
CA PRO A 348 -7.39 11.65 -1.79
C PRO A 348 -6.10 11.30 -1.06
N VAL A 349 -5.34 10.34 -1.60
CA VAL A 349 -4.17 9.75 -0.93
C VAL A 349 -2.85 10.30 -1.51
N PRO A 350 -1.74 10.26 -0.75
CA PRO A 350 -0.42 10.65 -1.25
C PRO A 350 0.04 9.80 -2.43
N LEU A 351 0.84 10.42 -3.30
CA LEU A 351 1.62 9.76 -4.35
C LEU A 351 3.05 10.24 -4.26
N MET A 352 4.01 9.33 -4.10
CA MET A 352 5.44 9.65 -4.01
C MET A 352 6.19 8.85 -5.08
N ALA A 353 7.19 9.46 -5.72
CA ALA A 353 7.97 8.77 -6.75
C ALA A 353 9.45 9.14 -6.74
N TYR A 354 10.29 8.14 -7.01
CA TYR A 354 11.75 8.23 -7.11
C TYR A 354 12.25 7.37 -8.27
N GLY A 355 13.37 7.77 -8.87
CA GLY A 355 13.95 7.09 -10.03
C GLY A 355 13.60 7.74 -11.37
N PRO A 356 13.97 7.10 -12.50
CA PRO A 356 13.81 7.68 -13.82
C PRO A 356 12.33 7.95 -14.14
N ASN A 357 12.03 9.13 -14.71
CA ASN A 357 10.66 9.57 -15.05
C ASN A 357 9.70 9.72 -13.86
N ALA A 358 10.19 9.79 -12.62
CA ALA A 358 9.37 10.00 -11.42
C ALA A 358 8.45 11.25 -11.53
N THR A 359 8.86 12.27 -12.28
CA THR A 359 8.09 13.50 -12.49
C THR A 359 6.72 13.29 -13.15
N GLU A 360 6.50 12.16 -13.83
CA GLU A 360 5.18 11.81 -14.38
C GLU A 360 4.09 11.68 -13.28
N PHE A 361 4.50 11.39 -12.05
CA PHE A 361 3.61 11.16 -10.90
C PHE A 361 3.32 12.43 -10.09
N MET A 362 3.73 13.62 -10.55
CA MET A 362 3.39 14.87 -9.87
C MET A 362 1.92 15.28 -10.05
N GLY A 363 1.41 16.08 -9.10
CA GLY A 363 0.10 16.73 -9.20
C GLY A 363 -1.09 15.81 -8.88
N TRP A 364 -2.29 16.25 -9.28
CA TRP A 364 -3.53 15.52 -9.00
C TRP A 364 -3.80 14.46 -10.07
N ARG A 365 -3.82 13.20 -9.66
CA ARG A 365 -4.03 12.03 -10.52
C ARG A 365 -5.27 11.25 -10.10
N ASP A 366 -5.73 10.39 -11.00
CA ASP A 366 -6.69 9.34 -10.69
C ASP A 366 -5.91 8.02 -10.59
N ASN A 367 -6.33 7.07 -9.76
CA ASN A 367 -5.63 5.79 -9.61
C ASN A 367 -5.49 5.02 -10.95
N THR A 368 -6.44 5.17 -11.87
CA THR A 368 -6.32 4.60 -13.23
C THR A 368 -5.20 5.21 -14.06
N TYR A 369 -4.85 6.49 -13.82
CA TYR A 369 -3.71 7.12 -14.49
C TYR A 369 -2.39 6.51 -14.01
N VAL A 370 -2.25 6.28 -12.70
CA VAL A 370 -1.05 5.69 -12.11
C VAL A 370 -0.77 4.33 -12.75
N GLY A 371 -1.77 3.44 -12.77
CA GLY A 371 -1.65 2.12 -13.41
C GLY A 371 -1.25 2.17 -14.88
N LYS A 372 -1.92 3.01 -15.67
CA LYS A 372 -1.59 3.21 -17.09
C LYS A 372 -0.17 3.72 -17.30
N LYS A 373 0.24 4.69 -16.48
CA LYS A 373 1.55 5.31 -16.59
C LYS A 373 2.66 4.33 -16.19
N LEU A 374 2.45 3.50 -15.17
CA LEU A 374 3.39 2.42 -14.83
C LEU A 374 3.55 1.45 -16.01
N ALA A 375 2.46 1.00 -16.63
CA ALA A 375 2.51 0.06 -17.76
C ALA A 375 3.19 0.67 -19.01
N GLU A 376 2.91 1.94 -19.29
CA GLU A 376 3.54 2.70 -20.37
C GLU A 376 5.05 2.83 -20.14
N LEU A 377 5.47 3.22 -18.93
CA LEU A 377 6.86 3.46 -18.58
C LEU A 377 7.68 2.17 -18.52
N LEU A 378 7.08 1.05 -18.10
CA LEU A 378 7.68 -0.28 -18.18
C LEU A 378 7.66 -0.87 -19.61
N GLN A 379 6.98 -0.20 -20.55
CA GLN A 379 6.86 -0.62 -21.95
C GLN A 379 6.20 -1.99 -22.13
N VAL A 380 5.30 -2.37 -21.23
CA VAL A 380 4.64 -3.68 -21.24
C VAL A 380 3.32 -3.68 -22.02
N GLY A 381 2.66 -2.53 -22.12
CA GLY A 381 1.43 -2.35 -22.90
C GLY A 381 0.67 -1.10 -22.51
N ASN A 382 -0.48 -0.87 -23.15
CA ASN A 382 -1.37 0.25 -22.84
C ASN A 382 -2.65 -0.28 -22.18
N LEU A 383 -2.83 0.03 -20.90
CA LEU A 383 -4.03 -0.28 -20.14
C LEU A 383 -5.17 0.72 -20.42
N PRO A 384 -6.46 0.31 -20.33
CA PRO A 384 -6.94 -1.04 -20.01
C PRO A 384 -7.02 -1.95 -21.24
N ILE A 385 -6.97 -3.26 -21.00
CA ILE A 385 -7.22 -4.31 -22.00
C ILE A 385 -8.22 -5.28 -21.40
N LEU A 386 -9.35 -5.52 -22.06
CA LEU A 386 -10.33 -6.53 -21.63
C LEU A 386 -9.99 -7.87 -22.28
N LEU A 387 -10.09 -8.95 -21.52
CA LEU A 387 -9.95 -10.31 -22.02
C LEU A 387 -11.31 -10.74 -22.56
N GLU A 388 -11.50 -10.62 -23.87
CA GLU A 388 -12.70 -11.17 -24.51
C GLU A 388 -12.64 -12.71 -24.43
N ASN A 389 -13.76 -13.32 -24.02
CA ASN A 389 -13.93 -14.77 -23.94
C ASN A 389 -13.94 -15.45 -25.31
#